data_AF-A0A953ALH6-F1
#
_entry.id   AF-A0A953ALH6-F1
#
_cell.length_a   1.000
_cell.length_b   1.000
_cell.length_c   1.000
_cell.angle_alpha   90.00
_cell.angle_beta   90.00
_cell.angle_gamma   90.00
#
_symmetry.space_group_name_H-M   'P 1'
#
loop_
_entity.id
_entity.type
_entity.pdbx_description
1 polymer ?
#
loop_
_entity_poly.entity_id
_entity_poly.type
_entity_poly.pdbx_seq_one_letter_code
_entity_poly.pdbx_strand_id
1 'polypeptide(L)'
;MIGRLLLWARRNSRKAIALAILPGLILLGADAWIAHFVGVDSDNLLQWIPVIYSALGLVLLIVAVVPKSRAFFAWVARIVGALGVVTGLAGTVLHLVALKTALDGDYSWANLQGTLHDSPPVGAPLGFAGIGAVVFLLPSAKLLLRLKVGKPSSASTAAAPVVPLDEQRKVG
;
A
#
# COMPACT_ATOMS: atom_id res chain seq x y z
N MET A 1 -7.24 22.25 6.52
CA MET A 1 -7.80 21.03 5.89
C MET A 1 -7.12 19.75 6.38
N ILE A 2 -5.78 19.71 6.46
CA ILE A 2 -4.98 18.56 6.96
C ILE A 2 -5.45 17.99 8.31
N GLY A 3 -5.77 18.84 9.30
CA GLY A 3 -6.21 18.36 10.62
C GLY A 3 -7.50 17.52 10.57
N ARG A 4 -8.44 17.87 9.69
CA ARG A 4 -9.69 17.09 9.50
C ARG A 4 -9.41 15.73 8.86
N LEU A 5 -8.50 15.68 7.89
CA LEU A 5 -8.08 14.44 7.23
C LEU A 5 -7.37 13.50 8.22
N LEU A 6 -6.46 14.01 9.05
CA LEU A 6 -5.75 13.21 10.07
C LEU A 6 -6.72 12.65 11.13
N LEU A 7 -7.68 13.46 11.58
CA LEU A 7 -8.73 13.01 12.50
C LEU A 7 -9.62 11.93 11.87
N TRP A 8 -9.98 12.09 10.60
CA TRP A 8 -10.72 11.07 9.86
C TRP A 8 -9.93 9.77 9.73
N ALA A 9 -8.65 9.84 9.35
CA ALA A 9 -7.77 8.69 9.21
C ALA A 9 -7.56 7.95 10.53
N ARG A 10 -7.45 8.69 11.65
CA ARG A 10 -7.39 8.09 12.99
C ARG A 10 -8.69 7.36 13.36
N ARG A 11 -9.87 7.95 13.07
CA ARG A 11 -11.18 7.31 13.35
C ARG A 11 -11.47 6.13 12.41
N ASN A 12 -10.92 6.16 11.20
CA ASN A 12 -11.16 5.19 10.13
C ASN A 12 -9.86 4.50 9.68
N SER A 13 -8.97 4.13 10.62
CA SER A 13 -7.61 3.68 10.28
C SER A 13 -7.59 2.57 9.22
N ARG A 14 -8.50 1.60 9.31
CA ARG A 14 -8.61 0.53 8.31
C ARG A 14 -8.89 1.05 6.90
N LYS A 15 -9.84 1.99 6.76
CA LYS A 15 -10.16 2.61 5.47
C LYS A 15 -9.00 3.45 4.97
N ALA A 16 -8.35 4.21 5.86
CA ALA A 16 -7.20 5.02 5.51
C ALA A 16 -6.02 4.16 5.01
N ILE A 17 -5.72 3.06 5.70
CA ILE A 17 -4.69 2.10 5.28
C ILE A 17 -5.07 1.46 3.95
N ALA A 18 -6.30 0.96 3.82
CA ALA A 18 -6.78 0.35 2.58
C ALA A 18 -6.65 1.30 1.38
N LEU A 19 -7.07 2.56 1.53
CA LEU A 19 -6.92 3.58 0.49
C LEU A 19 -5.47 3.95 0.22
N ALA A 20 -4.59 3.91 1.22
CA ALA A 20 -3.17 4.21 1.04
C ALA A 20 -2.45 3.12 0.24
N ILE A 21 -2.81 1.84 0.43
CA ILE A 21 -2.17 0.73 -0.28
C ILE A 21 -2.84 0.39 -1.62
N LEU A 22 -4.08 0.85 -1.86
CA LEU A 22 -4.85 0.57 -3.08
C LEU A 22 -4.09 0.92 -4.37
N PRO A 23 -3.49 2.12 -4.53
CA PRO A 23 -2.78 2.47 -5.75
C PRO A 23 -1.56 1.59 -5.97
N GLY A 24 -0.84 1.25 -4.90
CA GLY A 24 0.32 0.35 -4.95
C GLY A 24 -0.07 -1.04 -5.43
N LEU A 25 -1.19 -1.59 -4.95
CA LEU A 25 -1.67 -2.89 -5.40
C LEU A 25 -2.12 -2.87 -6.88
N ILE A 26 -2.75 -1.79 -7.34
CA ILE A 26 -3.13 -1.64 -8.75
C ILE A 26 -1.89 -1.63 -9.63
N LEU A 27 -0.88 -0.82 -9.29
CA LEU A 27 0.38 -0.74 -10.03
C LEU A 27 1.12 -2.09 -10.02
N LEU A 28 1.16 -2.77 -8.88
CA LEU A 28 1.81 -4.07 -8.76
C LEU A 28 1.09 -5.15 -9.59
N GLY A 29 -0.24 -5.10 -9.65
CA GLY A 29 -1.02 -6.01 -10.50
C GLY A 29 -0.85 -5.73 -11.99
N ALA A 30 -0.77 -4.46 -12.39
CA ALA A 30 -0.49 -4.07 -13.77
C ALA A 30 0.93 -4.47 -14.19
N ASP A 31 1.91 -4.26 -13.32
CA ASP A 31 3.30 -4.69 -13.53
C ASP A 31 3.38 -6.21 -13.71
N ALA A 32 2.76 -6.98 -12.81
CA ALA A 32 2.68 -8.43 -12.92
C ALA A 32 1.99 -8.88 -14.23
N TRP A 33 0.91 -8.21 -14.63
CA TRP A 33 0.25 -8.50 -15.91
C TRP A 33 1.20 -8.29 -17.09
N ILE A 34 1.87 -7.14 -17.15
CA ILE A 34 2.79 -6.81 -18.24
C ILE A 34 3.94 -7.83 -18.28
N ALA A 35 4.58 -8.08 -17.14
CA ALA A 35 5.73 -8.97 -17.03
C ALA A 35 5.43 -10.43 -17.41
N HIS A 36 4.19 -10.89 -17.18
CA HIS A 36 3.81 -12.28 -17.45
C HIS A 36 3.12 -12.49 -18.81
N PHE A 37 2.45 -11.49 -19.38
CA PHE A 37 1.61 -11.70 -20.57
C PHE A 37 1.97 -10.85 -21.78
N VAL A 38 2.79 -9.80 -21.62
CA VAL A 38 3.21 -8.99 -22.77
C VAL A 38 4.48 -9.58 -23.36
N GLY A 39 4.34 -10.26 -24.51
CA GLY A 39 5.47 -10.80 -25.27
C GLY A 39 5.97 -12.17 -24.84
N VAL A 40 5.20 -12.92 -24.04
CA VAL A 40 5.56 -14.27 -23.54
C VAL A 40 4.42 -15.26 -23.80
N ASP A 41 4.76 -16.54 -24.04
CA ASP A 41 3.77 -17.63 -24.16
C ASP A 41 3.03 -17.83 -22.84
N SER A 42 1.69 -17.71 -22.91
CA SER A 42 0.78 -17.66 -21.76
C SER A 42 0.31 -19.03 -21.24
N ASP A 43 0.94 -20.11 -21.70
CA ASP A 43 0.51 -21.49 -21.44
C ASP A 43 0.77 -21.95 -20.00
N ASN A 44 1.64 -21.25 -19.26
CA ASN A 44 1.93 -21.58 -17.87
C ASN A 44 0.91 -20.95 -16.91
N LEU A 45 -0.01 -21.78 -16.39
CA LEU A 45 -1.02 -21.38 -15.42
C LEU A 45 -0.46 -20.70 -14.16
N LEU A 46 0.79 -20.98 -13.77
CA LEU A 46 1.41 -20.35 -12.59
C LEU A 46 1.63 -18.84 -12.77
N GLN A 47 1.77 -18.37 -14.02
CA GLN A 47 1.93 -16.93 -14.32
C GLN A 47 0.68 -16.12 -13.99
N TRP A 48 -0.49 -16.75 -13.91
CA TRP A 48 -1.75 -16.10 -13.55
C TRP A 48 -1.88 -15.80 -12.05
N ILE A 49 -1.12 -16.50 -11.20
CA ILE A 49 -1.21 -16.38 -9.74
C ILE A 49 -1.06 -14.92 -9.26
N PRO A 50 0.01 -14.16 -9.62
CA PRO A 50 0.17 -12.79 -9.15
C PRO A 50 -0.92 -11.85 -9.68
N VAL A 51 -1.42 -12.06 -10.90
CA VAL A 51 -2.51 -11.27 -11.49
C VAL A 51 -3.84 -11.52 -10.78
N ILE A 52 -4.22 -12.78 -10.59
CA ILE A 52 -5.45 -13.16 -9.89
C ILE A 52 -5.41 -12.66 -8.44
N TYR A 53 -4.26 -12.82 -7.77
CA TYR A 53 -4.09 -12.30 -6.42
C TYR A 53 -4.30 -10.78 -6.36
N SER A 54 -3.74 -10.03 -7.31
CA SER A 54 -3.91 -8.57 -7.39
C SER A 54 -5.38 -8.18 -7.51
N ALA A 55 -6.13 -8.86 -8.38
CA ALA A 55 -7.55 -8.62 -8.56
C ALA A 55 -8.35 -8.93 -7.27
N LEU A 56 -8.07 -10.06 -6.61
CA LEU A 56 -8.71 -10.42 -5.34
C LEU A 56 -8.40 -9.42 -4.23
N GLY A 57 -7.14 -9.01 -4.09
CA GLY A 57 -6.74 -8.00 -3.13
C GLY A 57 -7.41 -6.66 -3.39
N LEU A 58 -7.53 -6.24 -4.66
CA LEU A 58 -8.20 -5.00 -5.04
C LEU A 58 -9.68 -5.01 -4.62
N VAL A 59 -10.41 -6.08 -4.95
CA VAL A 59 -11.80 -6.26 -4.55
C VAL A 59 -11.94 -6.20 -3.03
N LEU A 60 -11.05 -6.88 -2.30
CA LEU A 60 -11.06 -6.89 -0.84
C LEU A 60 -10.83 -5.50 -0.24
N LEU A 61 -9.88 -4.72 -0.78
CA LEU A 61 -9.60 -3.36 -0.29
C LEU A 61 -10.75 -2.40 -0.57
N ILE A 62 -11.42 -2.54 -1.73
CA ILE A 62 -12.65 -1.78 -2.02
C ILE A 62 -13.74 -2.13 -0.99
N VAL A 63 -13.94 -3.42 -0.73
CA VAL A 63 -14.90 -3.89 0.29
C VAL A 63 -14.55 -3.37 1.69
N ALA A 64 -13.26 -3.20 2.02
CA ALA A 64 -12.83 -2.65 3.32
C ALA A 64 -13.30 -1.20 3.57
N VAL A 65 -13.61 -0.45 2.51
CA VAL A 65 -14.12 0.93 2.59
C VAL A 65 -15.64 0.96 2.83
N VAL A 66 -16.35 -0.12 2.45
CA VAL A 66 -17.80 -0.26 2.56
C VAL A 66 -18.20 -0.72 3.98
N PRO A 67 -19.25 -0.13 4.60
CA PRO A 67 -19.77 -0.62 5.88
C PRO A 67 -20.42 -2.00 5.71
N LYS A 68 -19.71 -3.07 6.11
CA LYS A 68 -20.20 -4.47 6.08
C LYS A 68 -19.82 -5.24 7.36
N SER A 69 -20.38 -6.45 7.50
CA SER A 69 -20.11 -7.39 8.60
C SER A 69 -18.62 -7.54 8.91
N ARG A 70 -18.24 -7.17 10.15
CA ARG A 70 -16.84 -7.13 10.58
C ARG A 70 -16.19 -8.52 10.64
N ALA A 71 -16.96 -9.56 10.95
CA ALA A 71 -16.43 -10.91 11.13
C ALA A 71 -16.06 -11.57 9.79
N PHE A 72 -16.98 -11.55 8.83
CA PHE A 72 -16.73 -12.11 7.50
C PHE A 72 -15.57 -11.40 6.80
N PHE A 73 -15.55 -10.06 6.82
CA PHE A 73 -14.43 -9.29 6.29
C PHE A 73 -13.11 -9.69 6.95
N ALA A 74 -13.08 -9.82 8.28
CA ALA A 74 -11.86 -10.17 9.00
C ALA A 74 -11.33 -11.57 8.64
N TRP A 75 -12.23 -12.53 8.40
CA TRP A 75 -11.86 -13.87 7.98
C TRP A 75 -11.31 -13.88 6.55
N VAL A 76 -12.04 -13.28 5.59
CA VAL A 76 -11.59 -13.19 4.19
C VAL A 76 -10.26 -12.44 4.09
N ALA A 77 -10.10 -11.32 4.79
CA ALA A 77 -8.86 -10.55 4.76
C ALA A 77 -7.66 -11.32 5.30
N ARG A 78 -7.84 -12.19 6.32
CA ARG A 78 -6.78 -13.07 6.79
C ARG A 78 -6.42 -14.13 5.77
N ILE A 79 -7.39 -14.74 5.12
CA ILE A 79 -7.11 -15.75 4.08
C ILE A 79 -6.39 -15.12 2.90
N VAL A 80 -6.96 -14.07 2.31
CA VAL A 80 -6.35 -13.37 1.18
C VAL A 80 -4.98 -12.83 1.56
N GLY A 81 -4.84 -12.19 2.72
CA GLY A 81 -3.55 -11.68 3.19
C GLY A 81 -2.49 -12.78 3.35
N ALA A 82 -2.87 -13.93 3.92
CA ALA A 82 -1.97 -15.08 4.05
C ALA A 82 -1.56 -15.65 2.70
N LEU A 83 -2.51 -15.78 1.75
CA LEU A 83 -2.21 -16.18 0.38
C LEU A 83 -1.24 -15.20 -0.28
N GLY A 84 -1.41 -13.89 -0.07
CA GLY A 84 -0.47 -12.88 -0.56
C GLY A 84 0.94 -13.01 -0.03
N VAL A 85 1.06 -13.29 1.28
CA VAL A 85 2.37 -13.56 1.92
C VAL A 85 3.00 -14.80 1.29
N VAL A 86 2.26 -15.90 1.19
CA VAL A 86 2.78 -17.15 0.62
C VAL A 86 3.17 -16.97 -0.85
N THR A 87 2.29 -16.41 -1.67
CA THR A 87 2.55 -16.12 -3.09
C THR A 87 3.76 -15.22 -3.26
N GLY A 88 3.85 -14.14 -2.48
CA GLY A 88 4.96 -13.20 -2.57
C GLY A 88 6.29 -13.81 -2.15
N LEU A 89 6.33 -14.58 -1.06
CA LEU A 89 7.54 -15.26 -0.62
C LEU A 89 7.96 -16.37 -1.61
N ALA A 90 7.02 -17.19 -2.08
CA ALA A 90 7.29 -18.22 -3.07
C ALA A 90 7.80 -17.62 -4.39
N GLY A 91 7.15 -16.57 -4.90
CA GLY A 91 7.60 -15.84 -6.08
C GLY A 91 8.98 -15.21 -5.91
N THR A 92 9.29 -14.69 -4.72
CA THR A 92 10.61 -14.13 -4.40
C THR A 92 11.69 -15.21 -4.50
N VAL A 93 11.44 -16.40 -3.94
CA VAL A 93 12.36 -17.53 -4.04
C VAL A 93 12.54 -17.96 -5.50
N LEU A 94 11.47 -18.07 -6.27
CA LEU A 94 11.54 -18.44 -7.70
C LEU A 94 12.34 -17.41 -8.51
N HIS A 95 12.12 -16.11 -8.28
CA HIS A 95 12.88 -15.04 -8.95
C HIS A 95 14.35 -15.04 -8.53
N LEU A 96 14.67 -15.31 -7.27
CA LEU A 96 16.05 -15.44 -6.80
C LEU A 96 16.75 -16.65 -7.42
N VAL A 97 16.05 -17.78 -7.55
CA VAL A 97 16.58 -18.97 -8.24
C VAL A 97 16.83 -18.66 -9.71
N ALA A 98 15.89 -18.01 -10.39
CA ALA A 98 16.06 -17.60 -11.79
C ALA A 98 17.26 -16.65 -11.97
N LEU A 99 17.37 -15.63 -11.12
CA LEU A 99 18.50 -14.70 -11.10
C LEU A 99 19.82 -15.43 -10.88
N LYS A 100 19.88 -16.35 -9.90
CA LYS A 100 21.08 -17.14 -9.63
C LYS A 100 21.48 -17.97 -10.83
N THR A 101 20.52 -18.63 -11.49
CA THR A 101 20.76 -19.44 -12.69
C THR A 101 21.23 -18.57 -13.85
N ALA A 102 20.64 -17.38 -14.04
CA ALA A 102 21.02 -16.47 -15.12
C ALA A 102 22.41 -15.85 -14.92
N LEU A 103 22.88 -15.70 -13.67
CA LEU A 103 24.24 -15.25 -13.39
C LEU A 103 25.29 -16.33 -13.69
N ASP A 104 24.92 -17.62 -13.61
CA ASP A 104 25.80 -18.77 -13.90
C ASP A 104 27.21 -18.70 -13.27
N GLY A 105 27.32 -18.06 -12.10
CA GLY A 105 28.60 -17.87 -11.39
C GLY A 105 29.46 -16.69 -11.87
N ASP A 106 29.06 -15.98 -12.93
CA ASP A 106 29.68 -14.72 -13.35
C ASP A 106 29.03 -13.53 -12.63
N TYR A 107 29.76 -12.98 -11.66
CA TYR A 107 29.35 -11.80 -10.90
C TYR A 107 30.06 -10.52 -11.37
N SER A 108 30.57 -10.50 -12.59
CA SER A 108 31.09 -9.27 -13.19
C SER A 108 30.00 -8.19 -13.25
N TRP A 109 30.41 -6.93 -13.15
CA TRP A 109 29.44 -5.82 -13.18
C TRP A 109 28.63 -5.79 -14.48
N ALA A 110 29.27 -6.11 -15.61
CA ALA A 110 28.60 -6.18 -16.91
C ALA A 110 27.51 -7.27 -16.92
N ASN A 111 27.82 -8.47 -16.42
CA ASN A 111 26.84 -9.55 -16.34
C ASN A 111 25.72 -9.21 -15.34
N LEU A 112 26.05 -8.74 -14.14
CA LEU A 112 25.06 -8.29 -13.15
C LEU A 112 24.10 -7.25 -13.72
N GLN A 113 24.62 -6.25 -14.43
CA GLN A 113 23.79 -5.21 -15.04
C GLN A 113 22.87 -5.77 -16.13
N GLY A 114 23.38 -6.64 -17.01
CA GLY A 114 22.57 -7.29 -18.04
C GLY A 114 21.53 -8.23 -17.44
N THR A 115 21.94 -9.10 -16.53
CA THR A 115 21.05 -10.06 -15.87
C THR A 115 19.96 -9.36 -15.05
N LEU A 116 20.26 -8.28 -14.34
CA LEU A 116 19.23 -7.52 -13.58
C LEU A 116 18.26 -6.77 -14.51
N HIS A 117 18.69 -6.42 -15.72
CA HIS A 117 17.82 -5.82 -16.73
C HIS A 117 16.87 -6.86 -17.34
N ASP A 118 17.37 -8.06 -17.63
CA ASP A 118 16.62 -9.09 -18.36
C ASP A 118 15.86 -10.07 -17.44
N SER A 119 16.29 -10.22 -16.19
CA SER A 119 15.69 -11.17 -15.25
C SER A 119 14.43 -10.64 -14.59
N PRO A 120 13.52 -11.52 -14.17
CA PRO A 120 12.35 -11.13 -13.40
C PRO A 120 12.75 -10.37 -12.11
N PRO A 121 12.18 -9.18 -11.84
CA PRO A 121 12.57 -8.37 -10.69
C PRO A 121 12.15 -9.06 -9.39
N VAL A 122 13.09 -9.24 -8.46
CA VAL A 122 12.83 -9.87 -7.14
C VAL A 122 11.93 -9.00 -6.26
N GLY A 123 11.94 -7.68 -6.49
CA GLY A 123 11.16 -6.72 -5.70
C GLY A 123 9.64 -6.86 -5.87
N ALA A 124 9.16 -7.23 -7.07
CA ALA A 124 7.74 -7.35 -7.37
C ALA A 124 7.04 -8.44 -6.51
N PRO A 125 7.50 -9.70 -6.47
CA PRO A 125 6.91 -10.71 -5.58
C PRO A 125 7.05 -10.36 -4.10
N LEU A 126 8.14 -9.70 -3.68
CA LEU A 126 8.27 -9.24 -2.30
C LEU A 126 7.23 -8.17 -1.93
N GLY A 127 6.88 -7.30 -2.90
CA GLY A 127 5.78 -6.34 -2.76
C GLY A 127 4.45 -7.02 -2.47
N PHE A 128 4.15 -8.15 -3.12
CA PHE A 128 2.95 -8.95 -2.83
C PHE A 128 2.95 -9.50 -1.40
N ALA A 129 4.11 -9.94 -0.90
CA ALA A 129 4.21 -10.39 0.49
C ALA A 129 3.96 -9.25 1.48
N GLY A 130 4.53 -8.06 1.22
CA GLY A 130 4.30 -6.87 2.03
C GLY A 130 2.83 -6.45 2.07
N ILE A 131 2.18 -6.36 0.91
CA ILE A 131 0.74 -6.03 0.83
C ILE A 131 -0.10 -7.12 1.50
N GLY A 132 0.22 -8.39 1.26
CA GLY A 132 -0.44 -9.53 1.91
C GLY A 132 -0.38 -9.45 3.43
N ALA A 133 0.77 -9.11 4.00
CA ALA A 133 0.94 -8.92 5.43
C ALA A 133 0.07 -7.76 5.97
N VAL A 134 0.02 -6.63 5.25
CA VAL A 134 -0.85 -5.50 5.63
C VAL A 134 -2.32 -5.91 5.58
N VAL A 135 -2.76 -6.60 4.52
CA VAL A 135 -4.13 -7.09 4.35
C VAL A 135 -4.49 -8.09 5.46
N PHE A 136 -3.60 -9.02 5.79
CA PHE A 136 -3.78 -9.99 6.86
C PHE A 136 -4.02 -9.32 8.21
N LEU A 137 -3.25 -8.27 8.49
CA LEU A 137 -3.31 -7.53 9.75
C LEU A 137 -4.37 -6.42 9.75
N LEU A 138 -4.95 -6.08 8.61
CA LEU A 138 -5.94 -5.00 8.46
C LEU A 138 -7.15 -5.10 9.42
N PRO A 139 -7.68 -6.30 9.74
CA PRO A 139 -8.75 -6.44 10.73
C PRO A 139 -8.27 -6.29 12.19
N SER A 140 -6.96 -6.35 12.44
CA SER A 140 -6.38 -6.31 13.79
C SER A 140 -6.55 -4.95 14.45
N ALA A 141 -6.86 -4.96 15.75
CA ALA A 141 -6.85 -3.75 16.59
C ALA A 141 -5.42 -3.19 16.79
N LYS A 142 -4.38 -3.98 16.50
CA LYS A 142 -2.98 -3.54 16.61
C LYS A 142 -2.58 -2.55 15.50
N LEU A 143 -3.30 -2.54 14.37
CA LEU A 143 -3.03 -1.65 13.23
C LEU A 143 -3.76 -0.30 13.30
N LEU A 144 -4.28 0.07 14.48
CA LEU A 144 -4.86 1.38 14.69
C LEU A 144 -3.77 2.45 14.56
N LEU A 145 -3.97 3.39 13.63
CA LEU A 145 -3.07 4.52 13.44
C LEU A 145 -3.16 5.43 14.67
N ARG A 146 -2.21 5.29 15.60
CA ARG A 146 -2.07 6.17 16.76
C ARG A 146 -1.36 7.46 16.34
N LEU A 147 -2.01 8.24 15.48
CA LEU A 147 -1.50 9.56 15.10
C LEU A 147 -1.64 10.51 16.29
N LYS A 148 -0.51 11.03 16.80
CA LYS A 148 -0.49 12.19 17.70
C LYS A 148 -0.83 13.43 16.87
N VAL A 149 -2.11 13.78 16.81
CA VAL A 149 -2.52 15.08 16.27
C VAL A 149 -2.19 16.12 17.36
N GLY A 150 -1.20 16.98 17.11
CA GLY A 150 -0.86 18.06 18.03
C GLY A 150 -2.08 18.91 18.35
N LYS A 151 -2.15 19.47 19.57
CA LYS A 151 -3.19 20.46 19.89
C LYS A 151 -3.06 21.60 18.88
N PRO A 152 -4.15 22.08 18.26
CA PRO A 152 -4.08 23.28 17.44
C PRO A 152 -3.42 24.38 18.30
N SER A 153 -2.33 24.96 17.80
CA SER A 153 -1.64 26.03 18.51
C SER A 153 -2.66 27.14 18.78
N SER A 154 -2.88 27.46 20.04
CA SER A 154 -3.72 28.59 20.46
C SER A 154 -3.11 29.94 20.06
N ALA A 155 -1.93 29.95 19.44
CA ALA A 155 -1.26 31.13 18.93
C ALA A 155 -1.84 31.57 17.58
N SER A 156 -3.07 32.09 17.59
CA SER A 156 -3.53 33.14 16.66
C SER A 156 -4.94 33.60 17.04
N THR A 157 -5.12 33.91 18.33
CA THR A 157 -6.21 34.77 18.77
C THR A 157 -5.64 35.81 19.74
N ALA A 158 -4.51 36.41 19.36
CA ALA A 158 -4.27 37.78 19.76
C ALA A 158 -5.35 38.59 19.04
N ALA A 159 -6.48 38.77 19.73
CA ALA A 159 -7.48 39.74 19.33
C ALA A 159 -6.72 41.04 19.05
N ALA A 160 -6.87 41.58 17.84
CA ALA A 160 -6.46 42.97 17.61
C ALA A 160 -7.10 43.80 18.73
N PRO A 161 -6.35 44.70 19.39
CA PRO A 161 -6.92 45.54 20.43
C PRO A 161 -8.16 46.22 19.84
N VAL A 162 -9.31 45.97 20.46
CA VAL A 162 -10.54 46.68 20.14
C VAL A 162 -10.27 48.13 20.51
N VAL A 163 -9.92 48.95 19.52
CA VAL A 163 -9.85 50.40 19.69
C VAL A 163 -11.29 50.85 20.01
N PRO A 164 -11.55 51.43 21.18
CA PRO A 164 -12.86 51.97 21.50
C PRO A 164 -13.29 52.99 20.43
N LEU A 165 -14.54 52.91 19.97
CA LEU A 165 -15.09 53.80 18.94
C LEU A 165 -14.98 55.29 19.32
N ASP A 166 -14.83 55.57 20.60
CA ASP A 166 -14.74 56.88 21.25
C ASP A 166 -13.46 57.66 20.84
N GLU A 167 -12.39 56.95 20.46
CA GLU A 167 -11.10 57.53 20.08
C GLU A 167 -11.01 57.92 18.60
N GLN A 168 -11.88 57.37 17.74
CA GLN A 168 -11.89 57.70 16.30
C GLN A 168 -12.56 59.04 15.98
N ARG A 169 -13.14 59.72 16.97
CA ARG A 169 -13.91 60.97 16.79
C ARG A 169 -13.15 62.26 17.09
N LYS A 170 -11.86 62.19 17.47
CA LYS A 170 -11.06 63.36 17.90
C LYS A 170 -10.07 63.90 16.87
N VAL A 171 -10.08 63.43 15.62
CA VAL A 171 -9.12 63.85 14.58
C VAL A 171 -9.82 64.39 13.33
N GLY A 172 -10.98 65.03 13.48
CA GLY A 172 -11.68 65.77 12.43
C GLY A 172 -11.65 67.26 12.67
#